data_AF-A0A239JSL9-F1
#
_entry.id   AF-A0A239JSL9-F1
#
_cell.length_a   1.000
_cell.length_b   1.000
_cell.length_c   1.000
_cell.angle_alpha   90.00
_cell.angle_beta   90.00
_cell.angle_gamma   90.00
#
_symmetry.space_group_name_H-M   'P 1'
#
loop_
_entity.id
_entity.type
_entity.pdbx_description
1 polymer ?
#
loop_
_entity_poly.entity_id
_entity_poly.type
_entity_poly.pdbx_seq_one_letter_code
_entity_poly.pdbx_strand_id
1 'polypeptide(L)'
;MEFVQDFLQLRFEGPLLTLFTWPDVFREEGSYAYGEPEFRNWLCALIGESVTEATLEEGVALEIQFESGVILRASLREEDLDSPEAGQYAPSGDPEDGLYEF
;
A
#
# COMPACT_ATOMS: atom_id res chain seq x y z
N MET A 1 -17.16 -7.60 -9.41
CA MET A 1 -16.17 -7.57 -8.32
C MET A 1 -15.25 -8.74 -8.56
N GLU A 2 -13.99 -8.47 -8.82
CA GLU A 2 -12.96 -9.50 -8.99
C GLU A 2 -12.08 -9.49 -7.75
N PHE A 3 -11.74 -10.68 -7.27
CA PHE A 3 -10.80 -10.84 -6.16
C PHE A 3 -9.50 -11.35 -6.75
N VAL A 4 -8.50 -10.46 -6.82
CA VAL A 4 -7.15 -10.79 -7.26
C VAL A 4 -6.29 -10.96 -6.01
N GLN A 5 -5.52 -12.03 -5.95
CA GLN A 5 -4.70 -12.37 -4.78
C GLN A 5 -3.27 -11.79 -4.88
N ASP A 6 -2.87 -11.36 -6.08
CA ASP A 6 -1.46 -11.08 -6.38
C ASP A 6 -1.04 -9.63 -6.09
N PHE A 7 -1.98 -8.73 -5.81
CA PHE A 7 -1.68 -7.33 -5.52
C PHE A 7 -2.75 -6.62 -4.68
N LEU A 8 -2.35 -5.53 -4.03
CA LEU A 8 -3.23 -4.55 -3.42
C LEU A 8 -3.27 -3.27 -4.26
N GLN A 9 -4.46 -2.83 -4.65
CA GLN A 9 -4.66 -1.55 -5.34
C GLN A 9 -5.34 -0.53 -4.44
N LEU A 10 -4.71 0.64 -4.29
CA LEU A 10 -5.21 1.80 -3.57
C LEU A 10 -5.46 2.94 -4.57
N ARG A 11 -6.71 3.42 -4.65
CA ARG A 11 -7.11 4.49 -5.55
C ARG A 11 -7.48 5.75 -4.77
N PHE A 12 -6.78 6.85 -5.05
CA PHE A 12 -6.91 8.12 -4.35
C PHE A 12 -7.48 9.20 -5.29
N GLU A 13 -8.77 9.13 -5.63
CA GLU A 13 -9.47 10.13 -6.49
C GLU A 13 -8.63 10.68 -7.67
N GLY A 14 -8.03 9.77 -8.44
CA GLY A 14 -7.03 10.12 -9.46
C GLY A 14 -5.91 9.10 -9.36
N PRO A 15 -4.82 9.38 -8.63
CA PRO A 15 -3.70 8.47 -8.44
C PRO A 15 -4.09 7.02 -8.12
N LEU A 16 -3.35 6.09 -8.72
CA LEU A 16 -3.45 4.67 -8.47
C LEU A 16 -2.10 4.16 -7.97
N LEU A 17 -2.11 3.52 -6.80
CA LEU A 17 -0.98 2.81 -6.24
C LEU A 17 -1.29 1.32 -6.27
N THR A 18 -0.41 0.53 -6.88
CA THR A 18 -0.46 -0.93 -6.88
C THR A 18 0.72 -1.45 -6.08
N LEU A 19 0.47 -2.32 -5.11
CA LEU A 19 1.48 -2.96 -4.28
C LEU A 19 1.51 -4.45 -4.60
N PHE A 20 2.68 -4.96 -4.97
CA PHE A 20 2.94 -6.38 -5.19
C PHE A 20 3.48 -7.05 -3.93
N THR A 21 4.14 -6.27 -3.07
CA THR A 21 4.45 -6.67 -1.69
C THR A 21 3.31 -6.24 -0.78
N TRP A 22 2.78 -7.15 0.03
CA TRP A 22 1.69 -6.81 0.96
C TRP A 22 2.20 -5.88 2.05
N PRO A 23 1.54 -4.72 2.29
CA PRO A 23 1.94 -3.84 3.37
C PRO A 23 1.50 -4.43 4.72
N ASP A 24 2.18 -4.03 5.78
CA ASP A 24 1.69 -4.14 7.14
C ASP A 24 0.82 -2.92 7.50
N VAL A 25 -0.19 -3.14 8.34
CA VAL A 25 -1.03 -2.08 8.91
C VAL A 25 -0.57 -1.77 10.32
N PHE A 26 -0.04 -0.58 10.56
CA PHE A 26 0.36 -0.11 11.89
C PHE A 26 -0.68 0.82 12.51
N ARG A 27 -0.90 0.65 13.81
CA ARG A 27 -1.85 1.41 14.64
C ARG A 27 -1.26 1.63 16.04
N GLU A 28 -1.92 2.47 16.84
CA GLU A 28 -1.59 2.63 18.27
C GLU A 28 -1.62 1.29 19.02
N GLU A 29 -2.56 0.41 18.65
CA GLU A 29 -2.83 -0.86 19.34
C GLU A 29 -1.90 -2.02 18.89
N GLY A 30 -1.14 -1.85 17.80
CA GLY A 30 -0.26 -2.87 17.24
C GLY A 30 -0.14 -2.83 15.72
N SER A 31 0.39 -3.90 15.15
CA SER A 31 0.52 -4.10 13.70
C SER A 31 -0.21 -5.35 13.24
N TYR A 32 -0.70 -5.34 12.00
CA TYR A 32 -1.39 -6.46 11.36
C TYR A 32 -0.77 -6.74 10.00
N ALA A 33 -0.28 -7.95 9.81
CA ALA A 33 0.34 -8.41 8.58
C ALA A 33 -0.65 -9.18 7.70
N TYR A 34 -0.28 -9.39 6.43
CA TYR A 34 -1.05 -10.19 5.51
C TYR A 34 -1.30 -11.62 6.04
N GLY A 35 -2.55 -12.09 5.92
CA GLY A 35 -2.99 -13.39 6.44
C GLY A 35 -3.59 -13.34 7.84
N GLU A 36 -3.42 -12.24 8.58
CA GLU A 36 -4.10 -12.04 9.85
C GLU A 36 -5.60 -11.72 9.63
N PRO A 37 -6.50 -12.20 10.53
CA PRO A 37 -7.94 -12.02 10.35
C PRO A 37 -8.38 -10.55 10.21
N GLU A 38 -7.76 -9.65 10.95
CA GLU A 38 -8.14 -8.23 10.98
C GLU A 38 -7.47 -7.40 9.89
N PHE A 39 -6.46 -7.92 9.19
CA PHE A 39 -5.71 -7.19 8.17
C PHE A 39 -6.63 -6.55 7.12
N ARG A 40 -7.53 -7.35 6.54
CA ARG A 40 -8.46 -6.90 5.50
C ARG A 40 -9.53 -5.97 6.04
N ASN A 41 -9.95 -6.15 7.29
CA ASN A 41 -10.90 -5.26 7.94
C ASN A 41 -10.30 -3.86 8.05
N TRP A 42 -9.02 -3.78 8.42
CA TRP A 42 -8.32 -2.51 8.49
C TRP A 42 -8.12 -1.85 7.14
N LEU A 43 -7.73 -2.60 6.10
CA LEU A 43 -7.66 -2.03 4.74
C LEU A 43 -9.00 -1.44 4.30
N CYS A 44 -10.10 -2.13 4.57
CA CYS A 44 -11.44 -1.63 4.26
C CYS A 44 -11.82 -0.38 5.08
N ALA A 45 -11.35 -0.27 6.33
CA ALA A 45 -11.62 0.88 7.18
C ALA A 45 -10.98 2.18 6.64
N LEU A 46 -9.92 2.07 5.84
CA LEU A 46 -9.25 3.22 5.21
C LEU A 46 -10.02 3.79 4.00
N ILE A 47 -11.06 3.11 3.53
CA ILE A 47 -11.85 3.60 2.39
C ILE A 47 -12.53 4.91 2.76
N GLY A 48 -12.15 5.99 2.06
CA GLY A 48 -12.68 7.32 2.29
C GLY A 48 -11.92 8.14 3.34
N GLU A 49 -10.85 7.60 3.93
CA GLU A 49 -9.93 8.39 4.75
C GLU A 49 -8.95 9.20 3.89
N SER A 50 -8.56 10.37 4.38
CA SER A 50 -7.54 11.19 3.74
C SER A 50 -6.14 10.72 4.12
N VAL A 51 -5.22 10.74 3.15
CA VAL A 51 -3.78 10.58 3.40
C VAL A 51 -3.23 11.91 3.92
N THR A 52 -2.49 11.85 5.01
CA THR A 52 -1.83 13.01 5.64
C THR A 52 -0.37 13.12 5.24
N GLU A 53 0.31 11.99 5.05
CA GLU A 53 1.71 11.92 4.67
C GLU A 53 1.97 10.63 3.88
N ALA A 54 2.86 10.70 2.89
CA ALA A 54 3.36 9.55 2.18
C ALA A 54 4.88 9.72 1.97
N THR A 55 5.65 8.74 2.40
CA THR A 55 7.12 8.76 2.34
C THR A 55 7.61 7.52 1.60
N LEU A 56 8.55 7.74 0.68
CA LEU A 56 9.26 6.69 -0.03
C LEU A 56 10.73 6.79 0.34
N GLU A 57 11.23 5.78 1.04
CA GLU A 57 12.66 5.62 1.32
C GLU A 57 13.18 4.46 0.48
N GLU A 58 13.89 4.79 -0.61
CA GLU A 58 14.38 3.82 -1.60
C GLU A 58 15.18 2.69 -0.94
N GLY A 59 14.83 1.44 -1.25
CA GLY A 59 15.46 0.24 -0.69
C GLY A 59 15.11 -0.04 0.78
N VAL A 60 14.20 0.74 1.39
CA VAL A 60 13.80 0.58 2.80
C VAL A 60 12.30 0.37 2.93
N ALA A 61 11.48 1.38 2.64
CA ALA A 61 10.04 1.27 2.81
C ALA A 61 9.25 2.34 2.05
N LEU A 62 8.02 2.01 1.69
CA LEU A 62 6.96 2.96 1.39
C LEU A 62 6.03 3.04 2.61
N GLU A 63 5.81 4.24 3.15
CA GLU A 63 4.87 4.48 4.25
C GLU A 63 3.78 5.48 3.83
N ILE A 64 2.53 5.19 4.20
CA ILE A 64 1.37 6.03 3.93
C ILE A 64 0.60 6.20 5.23
N GLN A 65 0.54 7.43 5.73
CA GLN A 65 -0.15 7.78 6.96
C GLN A 65 -1.52 8.40 6.68
N PHE A 66 -2.55 7.86 7.32
CA PHE A 66 -3.93 8.32 7.20
C PHE A 66 -4.34 9.22 8.37
N GLU A 67 -5.41 10.01 8.21
CA GLU A 67 -5.93 10.91 9.25
C GLU A 67 -6.28 10.22 10.57
N SER A 68 -6.66 8.94 10.53
CA SER A 68 -6.91 8.13 11.72
C SER A 68 -5.64 7.78 12.52
N GLY A 69 -4.45 8.08 11.98
CA GLY A 69 -3.17 7.66 12.54
C GLY A 69 -2.76 6.24 12.12
N VAL A 70 -3.56 5.55 11.31
CA VAL A 70 -3.16 4.28 10.67
C VAL A 70 -2.02 4.55 9.70
N ILE A 71 -1.02 3.67 9.70
CA ILE A 71 0.08 3.70 8.74
C ILE A 71 0.08 2.39 7.95
N LEU A 72 0.02 2.49 6.62
CA LEU A 72 0.36 1.37 5.75
C LEU A 72 1.84 1.43 5.43
N ARG A 73 2.55 0.32 5.63
CA ARG A 73 3.99 0.22 5.35
C ARG A 73 4.30 -1.00 4.51
N ALA A 74 4.84 -0.81 3.32
CA ALA A 74 5.40 -1.88 2.50
C ALA A 74 6.94 -1.87 2.61
N SER A 75 7.55 -3.04 2.83
CA SER A 75 9.02 -3.16 2.78
C SER A 75 9.50 -3.05 1.33
N LEU A 76 10.61 -2.34 1.12
CA LEU A 76 11.28 -2.22 -0.18
C LEU A 76 12.67 -2.89 -0.16
N ARG A 77 12.97 -3.65 0.89
CA ARG A 77 14.23 -4.37 0.99
C ARG A 77 14.17 -5.59 0.10
N GLU A 78 15.21 -5.82 -0.70
CA GLU A 78 15.29 -6.96 -1.64
C GLU A 78 15.00 -8.32 -0.99
N GLU A 79 15.34 -8.48 0.30
CA GLU A 79 15.12 -9.72 1.06
C GLU A 79 13.66 -9.97 1.46
N ASP A 80 12.83 -8.93 1.45
CA ASP A 80 11.42 -8.97 1.85
C ASP A 80 10.46 -8.96 0.64
N LEU A 81 10.97 -8.83 -0.59
CA LEU A 81 10.14 -8.74 -1.79
C LEU A 81 9.62 -10.12 -2.24
N ASP A 82 8.31 -10.19 -2.51
CA ASP A 82 7.65 -11.36 -3.10
C ASP A 82 7.74 -11.39 -4.64
N SER A 83 8.19 -10.28 -5.25
CA SER A 83 8.23 -10.02 -6.70
C SER A 83 9.47 -9.17 -7.05
N PRO A 84 9.93 -9.09 -8.32
CA PRO A 84 11.08 -8.24 -8.67
C PRO A 84 10.87 -6.75 -8.33
N GLU A 85 9.63 -6.28 -8.39
CA GLU A 85 9.21 -4.93 -8.00
C GLU A 85 8.29 -4.96 -6.78
N ALA A 86 8.38 -3.95 -5.90
CA ALA A 86 7.53 -3.86 -4.72
C ALA A 86 6.16 -3.26 -5.05
N GLY A 87 6.11 -2.34 -6.01
CA GLY A 87 4.86 -1.73 -6.47
C GLY A 87 5.00 -0.78 -7.65
N GLN A 88 3.87 -0.18 -8.03
CA GLN A 88 3.74 0.76 -9.12
C GLN A 88 2.85 1.94 -8.72
N TYR A 89 3.21 3.13 -9.18
CA TYR A 89 2.45 4.36 -8.99
C TYR A 89 2.10 5.01 -10.33
N ALA A 90 0.81 5.27 -10.55
CA ALA A 90 0.27 5.98 -11.71
C ALA A 90 -0.40 7.27 -11.24
N PRO A 91 0.19 8.46 -11.47
CA PRO A 91 -0.34 9.74 -10.99
C PRO A 91 -1.71 10.08 -11.59
N SER A 92 -1.94 9.69 -12.85
CA SER A 92 -3.20 9.91 -13.57
C SER A 92 -4.30 8.91 -13.15
N GLY A 93 -3.92 7.82 -12.47
CA GLY A 93 -4.81 6.70 -12.18
C GLY A 93 -4.97 5.70 -13.31
N ASP A 94 -4.36 5.98 -14.46
CA ASP A 94 -4.31 5.12 -15.63
C ASP A 94 -3.01 4.31 -15.60
N PRO A 95 -3.08 2.97 -15.47
CA PRO A 95 -1.88 2.13 -15.42
C PRO A 95 -1.08 2.15 -16.73
N GLU A 96 -1.60 2.69 -17.83
CA GLU A 96 -0.85 2.80 -19.09
C GLU A 96 -0.14 4.16 -19.28
N ASP A 97 -0.40 5.14 -18.40
CA ASP A 97 0.11 6.52 -18.51
C ASP A 97 1.01 6.88 -17.31
N GLY A 98 2.33 6.82 -17.51
CA GLY A 98 3.32 7.31 -16.55
C GLY A 98 3.47 6.43 -15.29
N LEU A 99 3.88 5.18 -15.49
CA LEU A 99 4.19 4.24 -14.41
C LEU A 99 5.55 4.53 -13.78
N TYR A 100 5.56 4.67 -12.45
CA TYR A 100 6.77 4.68 -11.64
C TYR A 100 6.81 3.38 -10.83
N GLU A 101 7.87 2.60 -11.01
CA GLU A 101 8.10 1.34 -10.30
C GLU A 101 9.07 1.60 -9.15
N PHE A 102 8.87 0.89 -8.03
CA PHE A 102 9.69 1.03 -6.82
C PHE A 102 9.78 -0.31 -6.07
#